data_AF-A0A3D1BUV8-F1
#
_entry.id   AF-A0A3D1BUV8-F1
#
_cell.length_a   1.000
_cell.length_b   1.000
_cell.length_c   1.000
_cell.angle_alpha   90.00
_cell.angle_beta   90.00
_cell.angle_gamma   90.00
#
_symmetry.space_group_name_H-M   'P 1'
#
loop_
_entity.id
_entity.type
_entity.pdbx_description
1 polymer ?
#
loop_
_entity_poly.entity_id
_entity_poly.type
_entity_poly.pdbx_seq_one_letter_code
_entity_poly.pdbx_strand_id
1 'polypeptide(L)'
;MVLNYIWIAFFLLAFIFALGQLIFTGNTQVFSEMVNETFASAKTGFEISLGLTGVLTLWMGLMKIGEKGGLVKILSKAIGPFFTRIFPDLPRGHPAYGSIIMNLAANMLGLDNAATPMGLKAMGEMQEVNSKKDTASNAQIMFLVLNTSGLTIIPVSIMVFRAQLGASNP
;
A
#
# COMPACT_ATOMS: atom_id res chain seq x y z
N MET A 1 -20.79 -3.04 4.45
CA MET A 1 -22.10 -2.57 3.94
C MET A 1 -22.02 -1.22 3.23
N VAL A 2 -21.24 -0.24 3.68
CA VAL A 2 -21.07 1.07 2.98
C VAL A 2 -20.50 0.93 1.55
N LEU A 3 -19.56 -0.01 1.35
CA LEU A 3 -18.91 -0.23 0.05
C LEU A 3 -19.89 -0.60 -1.08
N ASN A 4 -20.95 -1.36 -0.78
CA ASN A 4 -21.94 -1.76 -1.77
C ASN A 4 -22.75 -0.54 -2.25
N TYR A 5 -23.11 0.37 -1.35
CA TYR A 5 -23.81 1.61 -1.71
C TYR A 5 -22.96 2.51 -2.60
N ILE A 6 -21.65 2.61 -2.32
CA ILE A 6 -20.71 3.40 -3.12
C ILE A 6 -20.63 2.83 -4.55
N TRP A 7 -20.51 1.51 -4.69
CA TRP A 7 -20.44 0.86 -6.00
C TRP A 7 -21.71 1.06 -6.83
N ILE A 8 -22.88 0.85 -6.21
CA ILE A 8 -24.16 1.07 -6.87
C ILE A 8 -24.31 2.54 -7.28
N ALA A 9 -23.90 3.48 -6.43
CA ALA A 9 -23.91 4.90 -6.74
C ALA A 9 -23.02 5.24 -7.94
N PHE A 10 -21.80 4.68 -8.05
CA PHE A 10 -20.92 4.92 -9.19
C PHE A 10 -21.54 4.44 -10.51
N PHE A 11 -22.14 3.24 -10.54
CA PHE A 11 -22.80 2.74 -11.75
C PHE A 11 -24.03 3.55 -12.13
N LEU A 12 -24.87 3.92 -11.16
CA LEU A 12 -26.07 4.73 -11.41
C LEU A 12 -25.71 6.13 -11.91
N LEU A 13 -24.71 6.78 -11.30
CA LEU A 13 -24.25 8.09 -11.75
C LEU A 13 -23.67 8.01 -13.17
N ALA A 14 -22.79 7.04 -13.45
CA ALA A 14 -22.23 6.85 -14.79
C ALA A 14 -23.34 6.64 -15.84
N PHE A 15 -24.38 5.87 -15.51
CA PHE A 15 -25.51 5.64 -16.39
C PHE A 15 -26.36 6.90 -16.61
N ILE A 16 -26.62 7.69 -15.56
CA ILE A 16 -27.34 8.97 -15.67
C ILE A 16 -26.57 9.96 -16.55
N PHE A 17 -25.25 10.07 -16.35
CA PHE A 17 -24.40 10.93 -17.19
C PHE A 17 -24.39 10.48 -18.65
N ALA A 18 -24.34 9.17 -18.91
CA ALA A 18 -24.38 8.62 -20.25
C ALA A 18 -25.72 8.88 -20.95
N LEU A 19 -26.84 8.73 -20.23
CA LEU A 19 -28.17 9.12 -20.74
C LEU A 19 -28.25 10.62 -21.01
N GLY A 20 -27.70 11.45 -20.13
CA GLY A 20 -27.59 12.89 -20.37
C GLY A 20 -26.84 13.21 -21.66
N GLN A 21 -25.68 12.58 -21.87
CA GLN A 21 -24.88 12.77 -23.08
C GLN A 21 -25.55 12.21 -24.35
N LEU A 22 -26.33 11.14 -24.23
CA LEU A 22 -27.15 10.62 -25.32
C LEU A 22 -28.27 11.60 -25.70
N ILE A 23 -29.00 12.14 -24.71
CA ILE A 23 -30.20 12.96 -24.94
C ILE A 23 -29.84 14.40 -25.31
N PHE A 24 -28.87 15.02 -24.64
CA PHE A 24 -28.52 16.44 -24.85
C PHE A 24 -27.51 16.64 -25.98
N THR A 25 -26.57 15.72 -26.17
CA THR A 25 -25.50 15.82 -27.18
C THR A 25 -25.70 14.89 -28.38
N GLY A 26 -26.69 13.98 -28.34
CA GLY A 26 -26.97 13.04 -29.43
C GLY A 26 -25.89 11.98 -29.63
N ASN A 27 -24.94 11.83 -28.68
CA ASN A 27 -23.83 10.91 -28.85
C ASN A 27 -24.28 9.46 -28.61
N THR A 28 -24.51 8.72 -29.69
CA THR A 28 -24.89 7.30 -29.65
C THR A 28 -23.73 6.37 -29.31
N GLN A 29 -22.48 6.86 -29.36
CA GLN A 29 -21.28 6.07 -29.11
C GLN A 29 -20.90 6.01 -27.63
N VAL A 30 -21.50 6.84 -26.77
CA VAL A 30 -21.17 6.94 -25.32
C VAL A 30 -21.17 5.58 -24.63
N PHE A 31 -22.17 4.73 -24.90
CA PHE A 31 -22.25 3.41 -24.29
C PHE A 31 -21.14 2.47 -24.81
N SER A 32 -20.79 2.55 -26.09
CA SER A 32 -19.69 1.78 -26.67
C SER A 32 -18.33 2.24 -26.17
N GLU A 33 -18.13 3.55 -26.05
CA GLU A 33 -16.92 4.15 -25.49
C GLU A 33 -16.73 3.74 -24.03
N MET A 34 -17.79 3.80 -23.21
CA MET A 34 -17.73 3.38 -21.81
C MET A 34 -17.34 1.91 -21.65
N VAL A 35 -17.89 1.03 -22.49
CA VAL A 35 -17.52 -0.39 -22.49
C VAL A 35 -16.07 -0.57 -22.92
N ASN A 36 -15.63 0.10 -23.98
CA ASN A 36 -14.23 0.05 -24.45
C ASN A 36 -13.25 0.57 -23.39
N GLU A 37 -13.56 1.67 -22.72
CA GLU A 37 -12.75 2.24 -21.64
C GLU A 37 -12.70 1.31 -20.43
N THR A 38 -13.78 0.56 -20.16
CA THR A 38 -13.78 -0.48 -19.11
C THR A 38 -12.79 -1.59 -19.45
N PHE A 39 -12.76 -2.06 -20.71
CA PHE A 39 -11.79 -3.05 -21.17
C PHE A 39 -10.35 -2.50 -21.19
N ALA A 40 -10.15 -1.26 -21.62
CA ALA A 40 -8.85 -0.60 -21.60
C ALA A 40 -8.32 -0.48 -20.16
N SER A 41 -9.15 -0.02 -19.23
CA SER A 41 -8.83 0.06 -17.81
C SER A 41 -8.48 -1.31 -17.22
N ALA A 42 -9.21 -2.37 -17.60
CA ALA A 42 -8.90 -3.73 -17.18
C ALA A 42 -7.53 -4.20 -17.69
N LYS A 43 -7.19 -3.90 -18.95
CA LYS A 43 -5.88 -4.19 -19.54
C LYS A 43 -4.77 -3.44 -18.81
N THR A 44 -4.93 -2.14 -18.59
CA THR A 44 -3.96 -1.33 -17.83
C THR A 44 -3.77 -1.88 -16.42
N GLY A 45 -4.86 -2.23 -15.72
CA GLY A 45 -4.79 -2.86 -14.40
C GLY A 45 -4.01 -4.18 -14.41
N PHE A 46 -4.19 -5.00 -15.44
CA PHE A 46 -3.44 -6.24 -15.61
C PHE A 46 -1.94 -6.00 -15.89
N GLU A 47 -1.60 -5.08 -16.80
CA GLU A 47 -0.22 -4.72 -17.12
C GLU A 47 0.53 -4.19 -15.89
N ILE A 48 -0.10 -3.31 -15.12
CA ILE A 48 0.44 -2.81 -13.85
C ILE A 48 0.63 -3.97 -12.86
N SER A 49 -0.38 -4.81 -12.69
CA SER A 49 -0.33 -5.94 -11.74
C SER A 49 0.79 -6.91 -12.09
N LEU A 50 1.03 -7.18 -13.37
CA LEU A 50 2.11 -8.05 -13.83
C LEU A 50 3.49 -7.47 -13.48
N GLY A 51 3.70 -6.18 -13.76
CA GLY A 51 4.94 -5.48 -13.41
C GLY A 51 5.19 -5.45 -11.90
N LEU A 52 4.16 -5.12 -11.12
CA LEU A 52 4.22 -5.11 -9.66
C LEU A 52 4.50 -6.50 -9.09
N THR A 53 3.91 -7.57 -9.65
CA THR A 53 4.13 -8.94 -9.18
C THR A 53 5.60 -9.34 -9.24
N GLY A 54 6.29 -9.04 -10.34
CA GLY A 54 7.72 -9.37 -10.48
C GLY A 54 8.59 -8.64 -9.45
N VAL A 55 8.40 -7.33 -9.33
CA VAL A 55 9.12 -6.48 -8.38
C VAL A 55 8.84 -6.91 -6.93
N LEU A 56 7.57 -7.10 -6.58
CA LEU A 56 7.16 -7.54 -5.25
C LEU A 56 7.72 -8.91 -4.90
N THR A 57 7.71 -9.87 -5.82
CA THR A 57 8.23 -11.21 -5.58
C THR A 57 9.73 -11.18 -5.28
N LEU A 58 10.50 -10.37 -6.03
CA LEU A 58 11.93 -10.17 -5.79
C LEU A 58 12.19 -9.57 -4.40
N TRP A 59 11.52 -8.46 -4.09
CA TRP A 59 11.74 -7.76 -2.82
C TRP A 59 11.25 -8.56 -1.62
N MET A 60 10.04 -9.13 -1.68
CA MET A 60 9.53 -10.01 -0.61
C MET A 60 10.40 -11.26 -0.45
N GLY A 61 10.97 -11.78 -1.53
CA GLY A 61 11.94 -12.88 -1.50
C GLY A 61 13.22 -12.49 -0.74
N LEU A 62 13.85 -11.38 -1.12
CA LEU A 62 15.03 -10.85 -0.45
C LEU A 62 14.75 -10.56 1.04
N MET A 63 13.59 -10.00 1.35
CA MET A 63 13.17 -9.72 2.72
C MET A 63 12.96 -11.01 3.53
N LYS A 64 12.33 -12.04 2.96
CA LYS A 64 12.21 -13.35 3.61
C LYS A 64 13.57 -13.97 3.92
N ILE A 65 14.55 -13.77 3.05
CA ILE A 65 15.94 -14.21 3.29
C ILE A 65 16.53 -13.41 4.46
N GLY A 66 16.35 -12.08 4.51
CA GLY A 66 16.81 -11.24 5.62
C GLY A 66 16.14 -11.57 6.97
N GLU A 67 14.84 -11.91 6.96
CA GLU A 67 14.08 -12.35 8.14
C GLU A 67 14.60 -13.69 8.66
N LYS A 68 14.72 -14.71 7.77
CA LYS A 68 15.25 -16.02 8.12
C LYS A 68 16.73 -16.01 8.49
N GLY A 69 17.50 -15.11 7.89
CA GLY A 69 18.92 -14.90 8.18
C GLY A 69 19.17 -14.14 9.50
N GLY A 70 18.12 -13.72 10.20
CA GLY A 70 18.23 -13.04 11.50
C GLY A 70 18.66 -11.57 11.43
N LEU A 71 18.88 -11.02 10.23
CA LEU A 71 19.22 -9.61 10.03
C LEU A 71 18.15 -8.69 10.62
N VAL A 72 16.87 -9.05 10.41
CA VAL A 72 15.72 -8.32 10.99
C VAL A 72 15.77 -8.33 12.51
N LYS A 73 16.14 -9.47 13.12
CA LYS A 73 16.24 -9.60 14.58
C LYS A 73 17.38 -8.75 15.15
N ILE A 74 18.51 -8.66 14.43
CA ILE A 74 19.65 -7.82 14.81
C ILE A 74 19.27 -6.34 14.73
N LEU A 75 18.68 -5.90 13.61
CA LEU A 75 18.20 -4.52 13.43
C LEU A 75 17.12 -4.17 14.45
N SER A 76 16.17 -5.08 14.71
CA SER A 76 15.15 -4.89 15.74
C SER A 76 15.74 -4.73 17.13
N LYS A 77 16.83 -5.43 17.44
CA LYS A 77 17.51 -5.31 18.74
C LYS A 77 18.31 -4.00 18.84
N ALA A 78 18.91 -3.55 17.74
CA ALA A 78 19.66 -2.29 17.68
C ALA A 78 18.74 -1.06 17.81
N ILE A 79 17.57 -1.08 17.18
CA ILE A 79 16.61 0.05 17.15
C ILE A 79 15.53 -0.09 18.24
N GLY A 80 15.48 -1.24 18.93
CA GLY A 80 14.57 -1.54 20.04
C GLY A 80 14.41 -0.46 21.12
N PRO A 81 15.48 0.21 21.63
CA PRO A 81 15.32 1.27 22.64
C PRO A 81 14.62 2.53 22.12
N PHE A 82 14.64 2.77 20.81
CA PHE A 82 13.88 3.86 20.18
C PHE A 82 12.41 3.46 19.99
N PHE A 83 12.16 2.26 19.46
CA PHE A 83 10.79 1.78 19.22
C PHE A 83 10.01 1.51 20.51
N THR A 84 10.65 1.07 21.59
CA THR A 84 9.98 0.93 22.90
C THR A 84 9.55 2.26 23.51
N ARG A 85 10.10 3.40 23.07
CA ARG A 85 9.60 4.74 23.43
C ARG A 85 8.42 5.19 22.56
N ILE A 86 8.45 4.85 21.27
CA ILE A 86 7.40 5.25 20.31
C ILE A 86 6.16 4.35 20.44
N PHE A 87 6.35 3.08 20.78
CA PHE A 87 5.30 2.08 20.97
C PHE A 87 5.28 1.58 22.43
N PRO A 88 4.91 2.45 23.40
CA PRO A 88 4.96 2.11 24.83
C PRO A 88 4.00 0.95 25.20
N ASP A 89 2.88 0.84 24.49
CA ASP A 89 1.83 -0.16 24.75
C ASP A 89 2.17 -1.55 24.17
N LEU A 90 3.32 -1.71 23.50
CA LEU A 90 3.69 -2.95 22.84
C LEU A 90 4.74 -3.74 23.66
N PRO A 91 4.46 -5.01 24.05
CA PRO A 91 5.36 -5.79 24.91
C PRO A 91 6.77 -5.92 24.35
N ARG A 92 7.80 -5.80 25.19
CA ARG A 92 9.21 -5.93 24.74
C ARG A 92 9.45 -7.28 24.09
N GLY A 93 9.99 -7.27 22.86
CA GLY A 93 10.29 -8.49 22.11
C GLY A 93 9.12 -9.08 21.32
N HIS A 94 7.97 -8.38 21.25
CA HIS A 94 6.84 -8.79 20.42
C HIS A 94 7.21 -8.82 18.92
N PRO A 95 6.74 -9.80 18.13
CA PRO A 95 7.04 -9.92 16.70
C PRO A 95 6.66 -8.67 15.88
N ALA A 96 5.65 -7.92 16.32
CA ALA A 96 5.23 -6.68 15.65
C ALA A 96 6.36 -5.66 15.47
N TYR A 97 7.37 -5.62 16.35
CA TYR A 97 8.52 -4.74 16.15
C TYR A 97 9.27 -5.06 14.84
N GLY A 98 9.43 -6.34 14.50
CA GLY A 98 10.08 -6.76 13.26
C GLY A 98 9.30 -6.33 12.03
N SER A 99 7.98 -6.56 12.01
CA SER A 99 7.11 -6.16 10.90
C SER A 99 7.00 -4.65 10.74
N ILE A 100 6.93 -3.89 11.84
CA ILE A 100 6.93 -2.41 11.83
C ILE A 100 8.23 -1.88 11.25
N ILE A 101 9.38 -2.37 11.72
CA ILE A 101 10.70 -1.95 11.23
C ILE A 101 10.85 -2.27 9.75
N MET A 102 10.39 -3.45 9.33
CA MET A 102 10.45 -3.87 7.93
C MET A 102 9.60 -2.97 7.04
N ASN A 103 8.38 -2.64 7.48
CA ASN A 103 7.50 -1.71 6.76
C ASN A 103 8.11 -0.30 6.67
N LEU A 104 8.67 0.23 7.77
CA LEU A 104 9.28 1.54 7.78
C LEU A 104 10.51 1.57 6.86
N ALA A 105 11.37 0.54 6.91
CA ALA A 105 12.53 0.41 6.04
C ALA A 105 12.14 0.34 4.56
N ALA A 106 11.08 -0.40 4.22
CA ALA A 106 10.57 -0.46 2.86
C ALA A 106 10.07 0.91 2.37
N ASN A 107 9.30 1.65 3.18
CA ASN A 107 8.87 3.02 2.85
C ASN A 107 10.06 3.99 2.72
N MET A 108 11.07 3.88 3.60
CA MET A 108 12.26 4.74 3.55
C MET A 108 13.10 4.53 2.30
N LEU A 109 13.07 3.31 1.73
CA LEU A 109 13.71 2.96 0.46
C LEU A 109 12.81 3.21 -0.76
N GLY A 110 11.60 3.75 -0.58
CA GLY A 110 10.63 4.00 -1.64
C GLY A 110 10.08 2.72 -2.27
N LEU A 111 10.05 1.60 -1.52
CA LEU A 111 9.52 0.31 -1.91
C LEU A 111 8.07 0.11 -1.40
N ASP A 112 7.21 1.08 -1.67
CA ASP A 112 5.86 1.20 -1.06
C ASP A 112 4.97 -0.02 -1.30
N ASN A 113 5.11 -0.65 -2.46
CA ASN A 113 4.42 -1.89 -2.79
C ASN A 113 4.80 -3.03 -1.83
N ALA A 114 6.09 -3.13 -1.45
CA ALA A 114 6.55 -4.13 -0.49
C ALA A 114 6.21 -3.74 0.96
N ALA A 115 6.05 -2.44 1.23
CA ALA A 115 5.68 -1.94 2.55
C ALA A 115 4.24 -2.34 2.94
N THR A 116 3.30 -2.33 1.99
CA THR A 116 1.88 -2.65 2.23
C THR A 116 1.62 -4.01 2.90
N PRO A 117 2.10 -5.16 2.37
CA PRO A 117 1.88 -6.45 3.01
C PRO A 117 2.56 -6.56 4.38
N MET A 118 3.72 -5.90 4.56
CA MET A 118 4.40 -5.82 5.85
C MET A 118 3.61 -4.97 6.86
N GLY A 119 2.99 -3.89 6.39
CA GLY A 119 2.14 -3.03 7.20
C GLY A 119 0.86 -3.74 7.66
N LEU A 120 0.23 -4.53 6.79
CA LEU A 120 -0.92 -5.35 7.17
C LEU A 120 -0.53 -6.42 8.20
N LYS A 121 0.62 -7.08 8.04
CA LYS A 121 1.16 -8.02 9.03
C LYS A 121 1.40 -7.33 10.37
N ALA A 122 2.05 -6.16 10.37
CA ALA A 122 2.28 -5.37 11.57
C ALA A 122 0.97 -4.95 12.26
N MET A 123 -0.04 -4.51 11.49
CA MET A 123 -1.36 -4.18 12.02
C MET A 123 -2.04 -5.37 12.68
N GLY A 124 -1.94 -6.56 12.08
CA GLY A 124 -2.44 -7.82 12.63
C GLY A 124 -1.73 -8.20 13.93
N GLU A 125 -0.40 -8.16 13.97
CA GLU A 125 0.39 -8.48 15.17
C GLU A 125 0.13 -7.46 16.30
N MET A 126 -0.07 -6.17 15.99
CA MET A 126 -0.51 -5.17 16.98
C MET A 126 -1.95 -5.39 17.45
N GLN A 127 -2.80 -5.95 16.58
CA GLN A 127 -4.18 -6.26 16.92
C GLN A 127 -4.29 -7.43 17.92
N GLU A 128 -3.34 -8.36 17.92
CA GLU A 128 -3.32 -9.48 18.88
C GLU A 128 -3.27 -8.99 20.33
N VAL A 129 -2.40 -8.01 20.60
CA VAL A 129 -2.22 -7.39 21.92
C VAL A 129 -3.26 -6.32 22.25
N ASN A 130 -4.09 -5.92 21.29
CA ASN A 130 -5.13 -4.92 21.50
C ASN A 130 -6.26 -5.47 22.38
N SER A 131 -6.56 -4.79 23.48
CA SER A 131 -7.62 -5.13 24.43
C SER A 131 -9.03 -4.89 23.86
N LYS A 132 -9.19 -3.94 22.92
CA LYS A 132 -10.47 -3.58 22.30
C LYS A 132 -10.41 -3.84 20.80
N LYS A 133 -10.92 -5.00 20.35
CA LYS A 133 -10.77 -5.43 18.95
C LYS A 133 -11.47 -4.49 17.94
N ASP A 134 -12.53 -3.81 18.35
CA ASP A 134 -13.29 -2.89 17.47
C ASP A 134 -12.73 -1.47 17.44
N THR A 135 -11.62 -1.18 18.11
CA THR A 135 -11.03 0.16 18.20
C THR A 135 -9.53 0.09 17.96
N ALA A 136 -9.00 0.99 17.13
CA ALA A 136 -7.57 1.05 16.88
C ALA A 136 -6.79 1.35 18.17
N SER A 137 -5.73 0.60 18.44
CA SER A 137 -4.83 0.85 19.56
C SER A 137 -3.90 2.03 19.29
N ASN A 138 -3.32 2.62 20.34
CA ASN A 138 -2.33 3.70 20.19
C ASN A 138 -1.15 3.25 19.31
N ALA A 139 -0.74 1.99 19.43
CA ALA A 139 0.31 1.42 18.58
C ALA A 139 -0.10 1.43 17.09
N GLN A 140 -1.31 1.01 16.76
CA GLN A 140 -1.82 1.04 15.38
C GLN A 140 -1.92 2.47 14.85
N ILE A 141 -2.43 3.41 15.66
CA ILE A 141 -2.53 4.83 15.30
C ILE A 141 -1.13 5.41 15.06
N MET A 142 -0.18 5.16 15.95
CA MET A 142 1.19 5.66 15.80
C MET A 142 1.87 5.08 14.56
N PHE A 143 1.70 3.78 14.31
CA PHE A 143 2.22 3.15 13.11
C PHE A 143 1.65 3.77 11.82
N LEU A 144 0.35 4.08 11.81
CA LEU A 144 -0.30 4.77 10.71
C LEU A 144 0.31 6.17 10.51
N VAL A 145 0.41 6.96 11.58
CA VAL A 145 1.00 8.32 11.53
C VAL A 145 2.44 8.28 10.99
N LEU A 146 3.25 7.31 11.39
CA LEU A 146 4.61 7.15 10.86
C LEU A 146 4.61 6.84 9.35
N ASN A 147 3.72 5.95 8.90
CA ASN A 147 3.58 5.65 7.47
C ASN A 147 3.08 6.88 6.68
N THR A 148 2.12 7.62 7.23
CA THR A 148 1.57 8.83 6.59
C THR A 148 2.55 10.00 6.59
N SER A 149 3.53 10.02 7.49
CA SER A 149 4.58 11.05 7.51
C SER A 149 5.49 11.02 6.26
N GLY A 150 5.43 9.94 5.46
CA GLY A 150 6.03 9.90 4.12
C GLY A 150 7.55 10.03 4.14
N LEU A 151 8.23 9.50 5.17
CA LEU A 151 9.67 9.58 5.31
C LEU A 151 10.40 8.70 4.28
N THR A 152 10.52 9.16 3.04
CA THR A 152 11.30 8.51 1.98
C THR A 152 12.70 9.11 1.91
N ILE A 153 13.73 8.32 2.21
CA ILE A 153 15.14 8.76 2.14
C ILE A 153 15.68 8.57 0.74
N ILE A 154 15.41 7.41 0.13
CA ILE A 154 15.89 7.07 -1.21
C ILE A 154 14.66 6.89 -2.12
N PRO A 155 14.40 7.82 -3.05
CA PRO A 155 13.19 7.78 -3.87
C PRO A 155 13.37 6.85 -5.09
N VAL A 156 13.62 5.55 -4.84
CA VAL A 156 13.91 4.56 -5.89
C VAL A 156 12.78 4.49 -6.94
N SER A 157 11.53 4.49 -6.48
CA SER A 157 10.37 4.49 -7.38
C SER A 157 10.34 5.71 -8.31
N ILE A 158 10.70 6.90 -7.81
CA ILE A 158 10.76 8.12 -8.62
C ILE A 158 11.92 8.04 -9.63
N MET A 159 13.09 7.55 -9.22
CA MET A 159 14.23 7.36 -10.13
C MET A 159 13.89 6.40 -11.29
N VAL A 160 13.16 5.31 -11.00
CA VAL A 160 12.69 4.37 -12.03
C VAL A 160 11.69 5.02 -12.97
N PHE A 161 10.69 5.75 -12.44
CA PHE A 161 9.73 6.47 -13.30
C PHE A 161 10.43 7.51 -14.18
N ARG A 162 11.40 8.25 -13.63
CA ARG A 162 12.19 9.22 -14.39
C ARG A 162 13.00 8.56 -15.50
N ALA A 163 13.62 7.40 -15.24
CA ALA A 163 14.31 6.62 -16.25
C ALA A 163 13.35 6.12 -17.36
N GLN A 164 12.18 5.61 -16.99
CA GLN A 164 11.17 5.11 -17.94
C GLN A 164 10.57 6.22 -18.82
N LEU A 165 10.41 7.42 -18.26
CA LEU A 165 9.89 8.60 -18.97
C LEU A 165 10.99 9.38 -19.72
N GLY A 166 12.23 8.87 -19.76
CA GLY A 166 13.32 9.42 -20.57
C GLY A 166 13.98 10.67 -20.00
N ALA A 167 13.96 10.87 -18.67
CA ALA A 167 14.64 11.99 -18.04
C ALA A 167 16.15 11.93 -18.28
N SER A 168 16.75 13.06 -18.67
CA SER A 168 18.19 13.17 -18.99
C SER A 168 19.11 12.88 -17.80
N ASN A 169 18.59 13.01 -16.57
CA ASN A 169 19.26 12.58 -15.35
C ASN A 169 18.21 11.91 -14.42
N PRO A 170 18.20 10.57 -14.32
CA PRO A 170 17.24 9.80 -13.54
C PRO A 170 17.29 10.09 -12.05
#